data_AF-A0A2S6WX14-F1
#
_entry.id   AF-A0A2S6WX14-F1
#
_cell.length_a   1.000
_cell.length_b   1.000
_cell.length_c   1.000
_cell.angle_alpha   90.00
_cell.angle_beta   90.00
_cell.angle_gamma   90.00
#
_symmetry.space_group_name_H-M   'P 1'
#
loop_
_entity.id
_entity.type
_entity.pdbx_description
1 polymer ?
#
loop_
_entity_poly.entity_id
_entity_poly.type
_entity_poly.pdbx_seq_one_letter_code
_entity_poly.pdbx_strand_id
1 'polypeptide(L)'
;MRVNSNTKARIRAAVGLTVAALAAGATAGAGPATAQPKAAPAAPPAADCSAAYRVEQKLSSGTTWRMCWRYDGKAGLVLENISYQPKGEAKPIKVLNSARLGQIHVPYDDGSVEYDDLTGFDFAQGLMNLAPGECPGGAIKTVKVPDSWNEDPNVKGLCTTTRSRGHAYRMQGDTANKVYQAEGKDLLVYTVNQVGWYEYMTEWRFQDDGTITMNVGATGSLSFDDYDAGDGRGWPIGKGASAAKATSHSHNAFWRLDFALDGSTKNRVEQYDSTVTAPGRGQRAPTTKTTRTKVTKELAGDSKAYRWWRMVSATGKNKDGHARSYEIVPGVTTKYPGRSYTKHDLYVTQYNKCELFASNNPGNCGAGAGKSVDKWVNGQALTHPVVWMNVGFHHIARDEDQQPMPVHWQGFSIAPRDVTAMNPLTPAELAWQNGHWRPRG
;
A
#
# COMPACT_ATOMS: atom_id res chain seq x y z
N MET A 1 -68.47 14.72 -31.82
CA MET A 1 -68.75 16.10 -31.38
C MET A 1 -67.43 16.87 -31.27
N ARG A 2 -67.34 18.00 -31.99
CA ARG A 2 -66.44 19.19 -31.92
C ARG A 2 -65.07 19.02 -31.23
N VAL A 3 -63.91 19.06 -31.91
CA VAL A 3 -63.26 20.07 -32.80
C VAL A 3 -62.69 21.30 -32.07
N ASN A 4 -61.38 21.49 -32.21
CA ASN A 4 -60.64 22.75 -32.45
C ASN A 4 -59.28 22.32 -33.08
N SER A 5 -58.98 22.37 -34.39
CA SER A 5 -58.76 23.50 -35.34
C SER A 5 -57.78 24.54 -34.79
N ASN A 6 -56.73 25.04 -35.45
CA ASN A 6 -56.10 24.96 -36.78
C ASN A 6 -54.75 25.73 -36.59
N THR A 7 -53.72 25.72 -37.45
CA THR A 7 -53.66 26.55 -38.67
C THR A 7 -52.31 26.32 -39.40
N LYS A 8 -52.39 25.87 -40.68
CA LYS A 8 -51.74 26.30 -41.96
C LYS A 8 -50.25 26.73 -41.97
N ALA A 9 -49.43 26.58 -43.03
CA ALA A 9 -49.53 26.24 -44.46
C ALA A 9 -48.10 25.90 -44.97
N ARG A 10 -47.85 24.90 -45.84
CA ARG A 10 -47.85 24.96 -47.34
C ARG A 10 -46.95 26.10 -47.88
N ILE A 11 -45.93 25.90 -48.74
CA ILE A 11 -46.05 25.47 -50.16
C ILE A 11 -44.66 25.50 -50.89
N ARG A 12 -44.46 24.55 -51.84
CA ARG A 12 -43.64 24.52 -53.11
C ARG A 12 -42.11 24.75 -53.06
N ALA A 13 -41.21 23.95 -53.66
CA ALA A 13 -41.08 23.19 -54.93
C ALA A 13 -40.32 23.93 -56.07
N ALA A 14 -39.55 23.14 -56.84
CA ALA A 14 -38.73 23.39 -58.06
C ALA A 14 -37.27 23.85 -57.79
N VAL A 15 -36.19 23.15 -58.17
CA VAL A 15 -35.73 22.38 -59.37
C VAL A 15 -35.26 23.25 -60.54
N GLY A 16 -33.98 23.03 -60.92
CA GLY A 16 -33.35 23.33 -62.22
C GLY A 16 -32.74 24.73 -62.36
N LEU A 17 -31.66 24.97 -63.10
CA LEU A 17 -30.63 24.17 -63.75
C LEU A 17 -29.60 25.21 -64.28
N THR A 18 -28.30 24.94 -64.12
CA THR A 18 -27.14 25.37 -64.95
C THR A 18 -27.03 26.80 -65.53
N VAL A 19 -25.85 27.43 -65.40
CA VAL A 19 -24.79 27.54 -66.43
C VAL A 19 -23.66 28.45 -65.89
N ALA A 20 -22.42 28.08 -66.20
CA ALA A 20 -21.18 28.73 -65.80
C ALA A 20 -20.84 30.00 -66.61
N ALA A 21 -20.08 30.92 -66.01
CA ALA A 21 -18.94 31.62 -66.65
C ALA A 21 -18.12 32.40 -65.61
N LEU A 22 -16.80 32.33 -65.77
CA LEU A 22 -15.77 32.89 -64.89
C LEU A 22 -15.64 34.41 -65.01
N ALA A 23 -15.27 35.07 -63.91
CA ALA A 23 -14.40 36.25 -63.93
C ALA A 23 -13.58 36.32 -62.62
N ALA A 24 -12.27 36.49 -62.79
CA ALA A 24 -11.27 36.53 -61.74
C ALA A 24 -11.40 37.78 -60.86
N GLY A 25 -11.29 37.58 -59.53
CA GLY A 25 -11.09 38.63 -58.55
C GLY A 25 -10.13 38.13 -57.48
N ALA A 26 -8.91 38.65 -57.47
CA ALA A 26 -7.93 38.37 -56.44
C ALA A 26 -8.36 39.08 -55.15
N THR A 27 -8.79 38.32 -54.15
CA THR A 27 -8.94 38.78 -52.77
C THR A 27 -8.16 37.85 -51.86
N ALA A 28 -7.18 38.40 -51.13
CA ALA A 28 -6.45 37.71 -50.08
C ALA A 28 -7.42 37.30 -48.95
N GLY A 29 -7.93 36.07 -49.02
CA GLY A 29 -8.73 35.47 -47.96
C GLY A 29 -7.84 34.66 -47.02
N ALA A 30 -7.85 35.03 -45.73
CA ALA A 30 -7.30 34.20 -44.67
C ALA A 30 -7.93 32.80 -44.77
N GLY A 31 -7.09 31.76 -44.84
CA GLY A 31 -7.54 30.37 -44.91
C GLY A 31 -8.39 30.00 -43.70
N PRO A 32 -9.33 29.05 -43.83
CA PRO A 32 -10.15 28.59 -42.72
C PRO A 32 -9.23 28.04 -41.62
N ALA A 33 -9.36 28.57 -40.41
CA ALA A 33 -8.74 28.00 -39.23
C ALA A 33 -9.29 26.59 -39.03
N THR A 34 -8.57 25.59 -39.52
CA THR A 34 -8.81 24.19 -39.19
C THR A 34 -8.56 24.03 -37.70
N ALA A 35 -9.64 23.96 -36.92
CA ALA A 35 -9.58 23.51 -35.54
C ALA A 35 -9.03 22.09 -35.54
N GLN A 36 -7.75 21.95 -35.17
CA GLN A 36 -7.16 20.63 -34.93
C GLN A 36 -7.96 19.93 -33.81
N PRO A 37 -8.34 18.66 -33.99
CA PRO A 37 -8.88 17.87 -32.90
C PRO A 37 -7.85 17.86 -31.78
N LYS A 38 -8.20 18.44 -30.63
CA LYS A 38 -7.38 18.36 -29.43
C LYS A 38 -7.32 16.88 -29.05
N ALA A 39 -6.19 16.23 -29.35
CA ALA A 39 -5.96 14.84 -29.01
C ALA A 39 -6.29 14.63 -27.53
N ALA A 40 -7.14 13.65 -27.24
CA ALA A 40 -7.39 13.24 -25.86
C ALA A 40 -6.03 12.94 -25.19
N PRO A 41 -5.84 13.32 -23.92
CA PRO A 41 -4.61 12.99 -23.21
C PRO A 41 -4.33 11.50 -23.35
N ALA A 42 -3.14 11.14 -23.84
CA ALA A 42 -2.71 9.76 -23.94
C ALA A 42 -2.91 9.09 -22.58
N ALA A 43 -3.57 7.92 -22.59
CA ALA A 43 -3.72 7.10 -21.40
C ALA A 43 -2.32 6.92 -20.78
N PRO A 44 -2.19 7.09 -19.46
CA PRO A 44 -0.90 6.89 -18.81
C PRO A 44 -0.39 5.47 -19.10
N PRO A 45 0.94 5.28 -19.17
CA PRO A 45 1.49 3.97 -19.48
C PRO A 45 0.91 2.96 -18.50
N ALA A 46 0.29 1.91 -19.04
CA ALA A 46 -0.13 0.77 -18.26
C ALA A 46 1.10 0.28 -17.46
N ALA A 47 0.86 -0.26 -16.26
CA ALA A 47 1.92 -1.01 -15.61
C ALA A 47 2.46 -2.05 -16.61
N ASP A 48 3.79 -2.15 -16.78
CA ASP A 48 4.46 -2.95 -17.82
C ASP A 48 4.31 -4.46 -17.58
N CYS A 49 3.07 -4.95 -17.56
CA CYS A 49 2.70 -6.36 -17.46
C CYS A 49 1.48 -6.66 -18.33
N SER A 50 1.30 -7.93 -18.67
CA SER A 50 0.15 -8.37 -19.45
C SER A 50 -1.17 -8.14 -18.69
N ALA A 51 -2.28 -8.07 -19.41
CA ALA A 51 -3.59 -7.81 -18.83
C ALA A 51 -4.00 -8.83 -17.73
N ALA A 52 -3.50 -10.07 -17.80
CA ALA A 52 -3.75 -11.10 -16.80
C ALA A 52 -3.20 -10.71 -15.40
N TYR A 53 -2.04 -10.08 -15.39
CA TYR A 53 -1.30 -9.68 -14.18
C TYR A 53 -1.60 -8.25 -13.72
N ARG A 54 -2.41 -7.51 -14.45
CA ARG A 54 -2.76 -6.13 -14.10
C ARG A 54 -3.91 -6.08 -13.09
N VAL A 55 -3.80 -5.16 -12.14
CA VAL A 55 -4.92 -4.65 -11.34
C VAL A 55 -5.04 -3.15 -11.64
N GLU A 56 -6.22 -2.73 -12.08
CA GLU A 56 -6.59 -1.33 -12.21
C GLU A 56 -7.98 -1.16 -11.62
N GLN A 57 -8.09 -0.35 -10.57
CA GLN A 57 -9.35 -0.11 -9.89
C GLN A 57 -9.55 1.39 -9.69
N LYS A 58 -10.64 1.90 -10.28
CA LYS A 58 -11.17 3.22 -9.94
C LYS A 58 -12.15 3.07 -8.78
N LEU A 59 -11.88 3.75 -7.68
CA LEU A 59 -12.71 3.81 -6.49
C LEU A 59 -13.85 4.82 -6.68
N SER A 60 -14.91 4.72 -5.87
CA SER A 60 -16.08 5.59 -5.97
C SER A 60 -15.76 7.07 -5.72
N SER A 61 -14.69 7.36 -4.98
CA SER A 61 -14.13 8.70 -4.79
C SER A 61 -13.55 9.32 -6.06
N GLY A 62 -13.33 8.53 -7.11
CA GLY A 62 -12.67 8.92 -8.36
C GLY A 62 -11.17 8.65 -8.39
N THR A 63 -10.57 8.30 -7.25
CA THR A 63 -9.18 7.81 -7.17
C THR A 63 -9.01 6.52 -7.97
N THR A 64 -7.89 6.38 -8.69
CA THR A 64 -7.55 5.15 -9.40
C THR A 64 -6.21 4.60 -8.94
N TRP A 65 -6.17 3.32 -8.61
CA TRP A 65 -4.96 2.56 -8.31
C TRP A 65 -4.62 1.63 -9.46
N ARG A 66 -3.32 1.51 -9.77
CA ARG A 66 -2.81 0.58 -10.81
C ARG A 66 -1.55 -0.11 -10.33
N MET A 67 -1.44 -1.39 -10.63
CA MET A 67 -0.27 -2.21 -10.32
C MET A 67 -0.26 -3.47 -11.17
N CYS A 68 0.88 -4.16 -11.15
CA CYS A 68 1.01 -5.55 -11.55
C CYS A 68 1.07 -6.42 -10.31
N TRP A 69 0.54 -7.64 -10.39
CA TRP A 69 0.79 -8.69 -9.42
C TRP A 69 1.59 -9.79 -10.07
N ARG A 70 2.47 -10.42 -9.30
CA ARG A 70 3.05 -11.72 -9.63
C ARG A 70 3.08 -12.58 -8.38
N TYR A 71 3.25 -13.88 -8.58
CA TYR A 71 3.41 -14.82 -7.48
C TYR A 71 4.85 -15.33 -7.46
N ASP A 72 5.52 -15.10 -6.34
CA ASP A 72 6.90 -15.49 -6.08
C ASP A 72 6.92 -16.85 -5.38
N GLY A 73 7.80 -17.76 -5.82
CA GLY A 73 7.90 -19.12 -5.26
C GLY A 73 8.36 -19.21 -3.81
N LYS A 74 8.65 -18.08 -3.16
CA LYS A 74 8.96 -17.99 -1.73
C LYS A 74 8.13 -16.91 -1.03
N ALA A 75 8.12 -15.70 -1.56
CA ALA A 75 7.42 -14.58 -0.92
C ALA A 75 5.90 -14.55 -1.14
N GLY A 76 5.36 -15.42 -2.00
CA GLY A 76 3.95 -15.39 -2.36
C GLY A 76 3.58 -14.15 -3.18
N LEU A 77 2.55 -13.41 -2.76
CA LEU A 77 2.08 -12.23 -3.48
C LEU A 77 3.13 -11.10 -3.51
N VAL A 78 3.53 -10.69 -4.71
CA VAL A 78 4.37 -9.53 -4.97
C VAL A 78 3.61 -8.54 -5.84
N LEU A 79 3.58 -7.28 -5.41
CA LEU A 79 3.00 -6.19 -6.18
C LEU A 79 4.09 -5.33 -6.78
N GLU A 80 3.95 -5.01 -8.06
CA GLU A 80 4.93 -4.25 -8.82
C GLU A 80 4.25 -3.07 -9.52
N ASN A 81 5.05 -2.07 -9.87
CA ASN A 81 4.60 -0.93 -10.65
C ASN A 81 3.40 -0.17 -10.05
N ILE A 82 3.35 -0.05 -8.73
CA ILE A 82 2.23 0.55 -8.01
C ILE A 82 2.17 2.06 -8.28
N SER A 83 1.02 2.52 -8.74
CA SER A 83 0.77 3.94 -8.99
C SER A 83 -0.61 4.38 -8.46
N TYR A 84 -0.62 5.62 -7.99
CA TYR A 84 -1.74 6.30 -7.39
C TYR A 84 -2.18 7.46 -8.28
N GLN A 85 -3.46 7.55 -8.61
CA GLN A 85 -4.01 8.70 -9.32
C GLN A 85 -5.21 9.26 -8.54
N PRO A 86 -5.00 10.31 -7.73
CA PRO A 86 -6.11 10.97 -7.07
C PRO A 86 -7.03 11.65 -8.09
N LYS A 87 -8.28 11.89 -7.67
CA LYS A 87 -9.23 12.69 -8.44
C LYS A 87 -8.62 14.06 -8.78
N GLY A 88 -8.56 14.39 -10.07
CA GLY A 88 -8.05 15.68 -10.56
C GLY A 88 -6.56 15.72 -10.88
N GLU A 89 -5.81 14.63 -10.70
CA GLU A 89 -4.47 14.49 -11.30
C GLU A 89 -4.57 13.93 -12.72
N ALA A 90 -3.92 14.59 -13.68
CA ALA A 90 -3.99 14.23 -15.09
C ALA A 90 -3.23 12.94 -15.42
N LYS A 91 -2.23 12.59 -14.61
CA LYS A 91 -1.38 11.40 -14.79
C LYS A 91 -1.24 10.65 -13.46
N PRO A 92 -1.10 9.32 -13.47
CA PRO A 92 -0.75 8.55 -12.29
C PRO A 92 0.61 8.94 -11.76
N ILE A 93 0.72 8.87 -10.44
CA ILE A 93 1.92 9.10 -9.67
C ILE A 93 2.47 7.73 -9.32
N LYS A 94 3.65 7.39 -9.85
CA LYS A 94 4.34 6.16 -9.43
C LYS A 94 4.68 6.27 -7.95
N VAL A 95 4.42 5.21 -7.18
CA VAL A 95 4.70 5.17 -5.73
C VAL A 95 5.81 4.17 -5.44
N LEU A 96 5.55 2.89 -5.74
CA LEU A 96 6.48 1.78 -5.50
C LEU A 96 6.82 1.10 -6.82
N ASN A 97 8.08 0.73 -6.98
CA ASN A 97 8.52 -0.21 -8.01
C ASN A 97 8.11 -1.63 -7.64
N SER A 98 8.35 -2.05 -6.39
CA SER A 98 7.91 -3.33 -5.86
C SER A 98 7.57 -3.25 -4.37
N ALA A 99 6.64 -4.10 -3.94
CA ALA A 99 6.22 -4.29 -2.57
C ALA A 99 5.93 -5.78 -2.33
N ARG A 100 6.52 -6.35 -1.27
CA ARG A 100 6.41 -7.78 -0.96
C ARG A 100 6.69 -8.06 0.51
N LEU A 101 6.29 -9.25 0.96
CA LEU A 101 6.86 -9.83 2.17
C LEU A 101 8.36 -10.10 1.99
N GLY A 102 9.10 -9.82 3.06
CA GLY A 102 10.54 -9.99 3.20
C GLY A 102 10.91 -11.20 4.04
N GLN A 103 10.10 -11.60 5.02
CA GLN A 103 10.21 -12.84 5.80
C GLN A 103 9.03 -12.92 6.78
N ILE A 104 8.70 -14.10 7.27
CA ILE A 104 7.99 -14.30 8.55
C ILE A 104 8.89 -15.20 9.39
N HIS A 105 9.43 -14.66 10.49
CA HIS A 105 10.32 -15.39 11.39
C HIS A 105 9.59 -15.76 12.67
N VAL A 106 9.49 -17.06 12.94
CA VAL A 106 8.67 -17.64 14.01
C VAL A 106 9.52 -18.42 15.01
N PRO A 107 10.10 -17.75 16.02
CA PRO A 107 10.81 -18.40 17.11
C PRO A 107 9.85 -18.82 18.22
N TYR A 108 10.01 -20.05 18.72
CA TYR A 108 9.30 -20.55 19.90
C TYR A 108 10.05 -20.18 21.18
N ASP A 109 9.31 -19.85 22.25
CA ASP A 109 9.87 -19.29 23.48
C ASP A 109 10.69 -20.30 24.30
N ASP A 110 10.50 -21.60 24.06
CA ASP A 110 11.31 -22.68 24.63
C ASP A 110 12.67 -22.88 23.93
N GLY A 111 12.88 -22.21 22.79
CA GLY A 111 14.09 -22.29 21.98
C GLY A 111 14.27 -23.63 21.26
N SER A 112 13.24 -24.47 21.20
CA SER A 112 13.30 -25.77 20.51
C SER A 112 13.41 -25.61 18.99
N VAL A 113 12.77 -24.58 18.44
CA VAL A 113 12.71 -24.33 17.01
C VAL A 113 12.54 -22.84 16.66
N GLU A 114 13.05 -22.47 15.48
CA GLU A 114 12.75 -21.21 14.81
C GLU A 114 12.48 -21.48 13.33
N TYR A 115 11.42 -20.88 12.78
CA TYR A 115 11.08 -20.98 11.37
C TYR A 115 11.34 -19.65 10.63
N ASP A 116 11.80 -19.78 9.38
CA ASP A 116 11.80 -18.70 8.38
C ASP A 116 10.81 -19.09 7.28
N ASP A 117 9.52 -18.80 7.47
CA ASP A 117 8.44 -19.43 6.72
C ASP A 117 8.58 -19.25 5.20
N LEU A 118 8.98 -18.06 4.74
CA LEU A 118 9.08 -17.76 3.32
C LEU A 118 10.23 -18.51 2.65
N THR A 119 11.36 -18.64 3.33
CA THR A 119 12.59 -19.15 2.70
C THR A 119 12.88 -20.60 3.02
N GLY A 120 12.45 -21.07 4.19
CA GLY A 120 12.80 -22.38 4.75
C GLY A 120 11.61 -23.25 5.16
N PHE A 121 10.36 -22.76 5.07
CA PHE A 121 9.16 -23.56 5.37
C PHE A 121 8.06 -23.40 4.32
N ASP A 122 8.48 -23.13 3.08
CA ASP A 122 7.69 -23.25 1.85
C ASP A 122 6.35 -22.50 1.82
N PHE A 123 6.27 -21.35 2.48
CA PHE A 123 5.11 -20.45 2.52
C PHE A 123 4.33 -20.33 1.19
N ALA A 124 5.05 -20.09 0.09
CA ALA A 124 4.42 -19.85 -1.20
C ALA A 124 3.73 -21.10 -1.78
N GLN A 125 4.18 -22.29 -1.41
CA GLN A 125 3.62 -23.57 -1.86
C GLN A 125 2.25 -23.82 -1.23
N GLY A 126 2.01 -23.30 -0.03
CA GLY A 126 0.73 -23.40 0.70
C GLY A 126 -0.37 -22.45 0.23
N LEU A 127 -0.32 -21.93 -1.01
CA LEU A 127 -1.40 -21.06 -1.51
C LEU A 127 -2.73 -21.80 -1.51
N MET A 128 -3.76 -21.21 -0.88
CA MET A 128 -5.07 -21.85 -0.75
C MET A 128 -6.07 -21.36 -1.81
N ASN A 129 -7.02 -22.24 -2.17
CA ASN A 129 -8.18 -21.83 -2.98
C ASN A 129 -9.12 -20.98 -2.13
N LEU A 130 -9.50 -19.83 -2.65
CA LEU A 130 -10.48 -18.96 -2.03
C LEU A 130 -11.89 -19.28 -2.55
N ALA A 131 -12.84 -19.39 -1.64
CA ALA A 131 -14.26 -19.43 -1.93
C ALA A 131 -14.78 -18.02 -2.29
N PRO A 132 -15.86 -17.89 -3.09
CA PRO A 132 -16.44 -16.59 -3.42
C PRO A 132 -16.80 -15.71 -2.20
N GLY A 133 -17.21 -16.35 -1.09
CA GLY A 133 -17.56 -15.65 0.16
C GLY A 133 -16.35 -15.00 0.84
N GLU A 134 -15.14 -15.49 0.58
CA GLU A 134 -13.92 -14.89 1.13
C GLU A 134 -13.58 -13.59 0.41
N CYS A 135 -13.93 -13.45 -0.88
CA CYS A 135 -13.68 -12.26 -1.71
C CYS A 135 -14.97 -11.50 -2.07
N PRO A 136 -15.74 -11.00 -1.08
CA PRO A 136 -17.06 -10.45 -1.33
C PRO A 136 -16.99 -9.22 -2.25
N GLY A 137 -17.82 -9.22 -3.31
CA GLY A 137 -17.87 -8.13 -4.29
C GLY A 137 -16.61 -7.97 -5.14
N GLY A 138 -15.68 -8.92 -5.07
CA GLY A 138 -14.41 -8.90 -5.78
C GLY A 138 -14.28 -9.97 -6.87
N ALA A 139 -13.07 -10.11 -7.37
CA ALA A 139 -12.68 -11.15 -8.30
C ALA A 139 -11.58 -12.02 -7.68
N ILE A 140 -11.71 -13.33 -7.85
CA ILE A 140 -10.68 -14.30 -7.48
C ILE A 140 -9.95 -14.72 -8.76
N LYS A 141 -8.65 -14.43 -8.83
CA LYS A 141 -7.79 -14.82 -9.94
C LYS A 141 -7.11 -16.15 -9.64
N THR A 142 -6.97 -16.96 -10.71
CA THR A 142 -6.10 -18.13 -10.70
C THR A 142 -4.64 -17.69 -10.74
N VAL A 143 -3.87 -18.24 -9.82
CA VAL A 143 -2.43 -18.07 -9.66
C VAL A 143 -1.78 -19.39 -10.03
N LYS A 144 -0.78 -19.34 -10.91
CA LYS A 144 0.09 -20.49 -11.16
C LYS A 144 1.24 -20.43 -10.16
N VAL A 145 1.27 -21.35 -9.19
CA VAL A 145 2.30 -21.46 -8.16
C VAL A 145 3.61 -21.97 -8.81
N PRO A 146 4.72 -21.22 -8.74
CA PRO A 146 6.01 -21.68 -9.23
C PRO A 146 6.50 -22.91 -8.47
N ASP A 147 7.04 -23.88 -9.20
CA ASP A 147 7.63 -25.11 -8.65
C ASP A 147 6.69 -25.86 -7.69
N SER A 148 5.39 -25.84 -8.00
CA SER A 148 4.33 -26.40 -7.15
C SER A 148 4.58 -27.86 -6.82
N TRP A 149 4.35 -28.23 -5.56
CA TRP A 149 4.33 -29.63 -5.12
C TRP A 149 3.08 -30.39 -5.55
N ASN A 150 2.01 -29.66 -5.87
CA ASN A 150 0.76 -30.25 -6.34
C ASN A 150 0.84 -30.56 -7.83
N GLU A 151 0.13 -31.60 -8.26
CA GLU A 151 0.02 -31.95 -9.69
C GLU A 151 -0.58 -30.80 -10.51
N ASP A 152 -1.58 -30.11 -9.96
CA ASP A 152 -2.11 -28.86 -10.53
C ASP A 152 -1.50 -27.64 -9.81
N PRO A 153 -0.63 -26.87 -10.49
CA PRO A 153 -0.05 -25.65 -9.91
C PRO A 153 -1.03 -24.48 -9.90
N ASN A 154 -2.25 -24.61 -10.44
CA ASN A 154 -3.21 -23.52 -10.56
C ASN A 154 -4.14 -23.45 -9.34
N VAL A 155 -4.04 -22.35 -8.59
CA VAL A 155 -4.85 -22.11 -7.40
C VAL A 155 -5.68 -20.85 -7.57
N LYS A 156 -6.97 -20.88 -7.25
CA LYS A 156 -7.84 -19.69 -7.22
C LYS A 156 -7.57 -18.88 -5.93
N GLY A 157 -6.36 -18.35 -5.81
CA GLY A 157 -5.82 -17.86 -4.53
C GLY A 157 -5.67 -16.35 -4.38
N LEU A 158 -5.92 -15.55 -5.42
CA LEU A 158 -5.73 -14.09 -5.37
C LEU A 158 -7.06 -13.34 -5.41
N CYS A 159 -7.45 -12.73 -4.28
CA CYS A 159 -8.61 -11.84 -4.25
C CYS A 159 -8.21 -10.41 -4.60
N THR A 160 -9.08 -9.74 -5.37
CA THR A 160 -9.09 -8.29 -5.56
C THR A 160 -10.50 -7.79 -5.33
N THR A 161 -10.71 -6.93 -4.32
CA THR A 161 -12.04 -6.40 -3.97
C THR A 161 -11.96 -4.95 -3.49
N THR A 162 -13.11 -4.29 -3.31
CA THR A 162 -13.19 -2.98 -2.66
C THR A 162 -14.04 -3.04 -1.41
N ARG A 163 -13.66 -2.27 -0.38
CA ARG A 163 -14.39 -2.21 0.90
C ARG A 163 -14.59 -0.76 1.35
N SER A 164 -15.62 -0.53 2.17
CA SER A 164 -15.76 0.75 2.88
C SER A 164 -14.70 0.85 3.96
N ARG A 165 -14.12 2.04 4.13
CA ARG A 165 -13.15 2.30 5.22
C ARG A 165 -13.69 3.25 6.30
N GLY A 166 -14.99 3.53 6.26
CA GLY A 166 -15.64 4.53 7.11
C GLY A 166 -15.41 5.95 6.60
N HIS A 167 -15.53 6.95 7.48
CA HIS A 167 -15.37 8.35 7.11
C HIS A 167 -13.99 8.66 6.52
N ALA A 168 -13.96 9.18 5.30
CA ALA A 168 -12.79 9.81 4.72
C ALA A 168 -12.52 11.19 5.35
N TYR A 169 -13.60 11.93 5.63
CA TYR A 169 -13.55 13.17 6.41
C TYR A 169 -14.95 13.53 6.91
N ARG A 170 -14.99 14.34 7.98
CA ARG A 170 -16.18 15.08 8.43
C ARG A 170 -15.77 16.45 8.94
N MET A 171 -16.46 17.49 8.53
CA MET A 171 -16.26 18.87 8.97
C MET A 171 -17.60 19.61 9.05
N GLN A 172 -17.85 20.32 10.15
CA GLN A 172 -18.92 21.32 10.22
C GLN A 172 -18.48 22.57 9.44
N GLY A 173 -19.31 23.03 8.50
CA GLY A 173 -19.07 24.28 7.79
C GLY A 173 -19.27 25.51 8.69
N ASP A 174 -18.85 26.69 8.22
CA ASP A 174 -19.00 27.95 8.97
C ASP A 174 -20.46 28.32 9.26
N THR A 175 -21.38 27.84 8.43
CA THR A 175 -22.82 27.96 8.68
C THR A 175 -23.32 26.69 9.37
N ALA A 176 -24.14 26.86 10.41
CA ALA A 176 -24.66 25.76 11.23
C ALA A 176 -25.38 24.66 10.42
N ASN A 177 -25.90 24.99 9.24
CA ASN A 177 -26.70 24.08 8.41
C ASN A 177 -25.89 23.29 7.37
N LYS A 178 -24.56 23.42 7.33
CA LYS A 178 -23.73 22.70 6.34
C LYS A 178 -22.71 21.78 6.99
N VAL A 179 -22.73 20.51 6.58
CA VAL A 179 -21.72 19.51 6.95
C VAL A 179 -21.06 18.98 5.69
N TYR A 180 -19.74 19.00 5.67
CA TYR A 180 -18.94 18.33 4.65
C TYR A 180 -18.54 16.96 5.18
N GLN A 181 -19.00 15.89 4.52
CA GLN A 181 -18.62 14.52 4.88
C GLN A 181 -18.52 13.64 3.64
N ALA A 182 -17.71 12.59 3.72
CA ALA A 182 -17.64 11.54 2.73
C ALA A 182 -17.20 10.22 3.38
N GLU A 183 -17.74 9.11 2.88
CA GLU A 183 -17.22 7.77 3.15
C GLU A 183 -16.04 7.48 2.23
N GLY A 184 -15.01 6.83 2.77
CA GLY A 184 -13.84 6.40 2.03
C GLY A 184 -13.97 4.97 1.51
N LYS A 185 -13.16 4.67 0.50
CA LYS A 185 -13.02 3.32 -0.07
C LYS A 185 -11.58 2.85 -0.09
N ASP A 186 -11.45 1.54 0.11
CA ASP A 186 -10.22 0.78 -0.07
C ASP A 186 -10.34 -0.14 -1.28
N LEU A 187 -9.23 -0.33 -2.00
CA LEU A 187 -8.96 -1.52 -2.82
C LEU A 187 -8.13 -2.49 -1.97
N LEU A 188 -8.55 -3.74 -1.85
CA LEU A 188 -7.82 -4.81 -1.19
C LEU A 188 -7.32 -5.82 -2.23
N VAL A 189 -6.06 -6.24 -2.09
CA VAL A 189 -5.44 -7.32 -2.86
C VAL A 189 -4.76 -8.27 -1.87
N TYR A 190 -5.18 -9.54 -1.82
CA TYR A 190 -4.62 -10.48 -0.85
C TYR A 190 -4.66 -11.94 -1.29
N THR A 191 -3.83 -12.74 -0.63
CA THR A 191 -3.77 -14.21 -0.70
C THR A 191 -3.83 -14.82 0.69
N VAL A 192 -4.19 -16.10 0.78
CA VAL A 192 -4.11 -16.91 2.01
C VAL A 192 -3.16 -18.07 1.77
N ASN A 193 -2.19 -18.23 2.67
CA ASN A 193 -1.10 -19.19 2.57
C ASN A 193 -1.04 -20.03 3.85
N GLN A 194 -1.18 -21.35 3.72
CA GLN A 194 -1.02 -22.26 4.83
C GLN A 194 0.46 -22.64 5.03
N VAL A 195 0.92 -22.60 6.28
CA VAL A 195 2.26 -23.03 6.70
C VAL A 195 2.12 -23.84 7.98
N GLY A 196 2.29 -25.16 7.86
CA GLY A 196 1.99 -26.08 8.96
C GLY A 196 0.54 -25.90 9.45
N TRP A 197 0.39 -25.50 10.71
CA TRP A 197 -0.88 -25.27 11.39
C TRP A 197 -1.46 -23.88 11.17
N TYR A 198 -0.62 -22.93 10.74
CA TYR A 198 -1.00 -21.54 10.57
C TYR A 198 -1.50 -21.26 9.16
N GLU A 199 -2.40 -20.29 9.07
CA GLU A 199 -2.77 -19.65 7.82
C GLU A 199 -2.40 -18.17 7.91
N TYR A 200 -1.73 -17.67 6.88
CA TYR A 200 -1.29 -16.28 6.76
C TYR A 200 -2.03 -15.58 5.64
N MET A 201 -2.73 -14.50 5.99
CA MET A 201 -3.39 -13.60 5.06
C MET A 201 -2.46 -12.44 4.69
N THR A 202 -1.86 -12.46 3.50
CA THR A 202 -1.02 -11.34 3.02
C THR A 202 -1.90 -10.28 2.39
N GLU A 203 -2.24 -9.21 3.10
CA GLU A 203 -3.15 -8.14 2.63
C GLU A 203 -2.43 -6.84 2.28
N TRP A 204 -2.66 -6.35 1.05
CA TRP A 204 -2.31 -5.01 0.60
C TRP A 204 -3.58 -4.19 0.42
N ARG A 205 -3.67 -3.06 1.12
CA ARG A 205 -4.83 -2.18 1.12
C ARG A 205 -4.45 -0.79 0.60
N PHE A 206 -5.15 -0.36 -0.44
CA PHE A 206 -4.91 0.88 -1.16
C PHE A 206 -6.11 1.82 -0.99
N GLN A 207 -5.94 2.86 -0.18
CA GLN A 207 -7.02 3.76 0.21
C GLN A 207 -7.21 4.88 -0.83
N ASP A 208 -8.41 5.43 -0.89
CA ASP A 208 -8.73 6.51 -1.83
C ASP A 208 -8.02 7.85 -1.57
N ASP A 209 -7.52 8.08 -0.36
CA ASP A 209 -6.69 9.24 -0.03
C ASP A 209 -5.21 9.07 -0.41
N GLY A 210 -4.80 7.87 -0.83
CA GLY A 210 -3.45 7.53 -1.25
C GLY A 210 -2.65 6.73 -0.24
N THR A 211 -3.20 6.48 0.96
CA THR A 211 -2.58 5.62 1.98
C THR A 211 -2.48 4.18 1.48
N ILE A 212 -1.37 3.53 1.78
CA ILE A 212 -1.17 2.10 1.51
C ILE A 212 -0.91 1.42 2.86
N THR A 213 -1.72 0.42 3.21
CA THR A 213 -1.58 -0.37 4.43
C THR A 213 -1.19 -1.79 4.06
N MET A 214 -0.20 -2.32 4.76
CA MET A 214 0.36 -3.64 4.56
C MET A 214 0.13 -4.46 5.82
N ASN A 215 -0.56 -5.58 5.68
CA ASN A 215 -0.88 -6.45 6.81
C ASN A 215 -0.54 -7.91 6.51
N VAL A 216 -0.19 -8.64 7.56
CA VAL A 216 -0.25 -10.09 7.63
C VAL A 216 -1.24 -10.44 8.74
N GLY A 217 -2.24 -11.24 8.41
CA GLY A 217 -3.16 -11.84 9.37
C GLY A 217 -2.71 -13.26 9.69
N ALA A 218 -2.44 -13.60 10.95
CA ALA A 218 -2.16 -14.96 11.39
C ALA A 218 -3.45 -15.60 11.95
N THR A 219 -3.83 -16.77 11.44
CA THR A 219 -5.01 -17.56 11.81
C THR A 219 -4.71 -19.06 11.62
N GLY A 220 -5.72 -19.91 11.46
CA GLY A 220 -5.57 -21.35 11.35
C GLY A 220 -5.79 -22.05 12.69
N SER A 221 -4.83 -22.87 13.10
CA SER A 221 -4.87 -23.64 14.35
C SER A 221 -3.59 -23.46 15.14
N LEU A 222 -3.68 -23.56 16.47
CA LEU A 222 -2.49 -23.77 17.30
C LEU A 222 -1.83 -25.10 16.91
N SER A 223 -0.51 -25.13 16.94
CA SER A 223 0.27 -26.35 16.71
C SER A 223 -0.01 -27.39 17.79
N PHE A 224 -0.48 -28.58 17.40
CA PHE A 224 -0.80 -29.64 18.37
C PHE A 224 0.45 -30.22 19.05
N ASP A 225 1.61 -30.10 18.40
CA ASP A 225 2.88 -30.61 18.89
C ASP A 225 3.41 -29.80 20.08
N ASP A 226 2.90 -28.58 20.31
CA ASP A 226 3.49 -27.60 21.22
C ASP A 226 2.62 -27.37 22.47
N TYR A 227 2.08 -28.44 23.07
CA TYR A 227 1.11 -28.38 24.18
C TYR A 227 1.66 -28.81 25.56
N ASP A 228 2.97 -28.96 25.71
CA ASP A 228 3.63 -29.40 26.94
C ASP A 228 4.50 -28.31 27.60
N ALA A 229 4.29 -27.04 27.26
CA ALA A 229 5.14 -25.93 27.70
C ALA A 229 5.32 -25.84 29.22
N GLY A 230 6.56 -25.87 29.68
CA GLY A 230 6.96 -25.67 31.09
C GLY A 230 7.33 -24.22 31.45
N ASP A 231 7.56 -23.96 32.74
CA ASP A 231 8.24 -22.77 33.30
C ASP A 231 7.80 -21.39 32.79
N GLY A 232 6.51 -21.19 32.53
CA GLY A 232 5.95 -19.90 32.13
C GLY A 232 6.18 -19.53 30.66
N ARG A 233 6.64 -20.47 29.82
CA ARG A 233 6.85 -20.28 28.36
C ARG A 233 5.62 -20.60 27.51
N GLY A 234 4.48 -20.78 28.14
CA GLY A 234 3.23 -21.10 27.47
C GLY A 234 2.04 -20.78 28.34
N TRP A 235 0.85 -21.01 27.79
CA TRP A 235 -0.42 -20.70 28.45
C TRP A 235 -1.31 -21.94 28.51
N PRO A 236 -2.00 -22.20 29.65
CA PRO A 236 -2.94 -23.30 29.73
C PRO A 236 -4.12 -23.12 28.76
N ILE A 237 -4.40 -24.17 28.00
CA ILE A 237 -5.52 -24.27 27.07
C ILE A 237 -6.39 -25.46 27.48
N GLY A 238 -7.70 -25.24 27.58
CA GLY A 238 -8.67 -26.24 27.97
C GLY A 238 -8.98 -26.26 29.48
N LYS A 239 -9.66 -27.31 29.94
CA LYS A 239 -10.33 -27.32 31.24
C LYS A 239 -9.45 -27.84 32.38
N GLY A 240 -9.39 -27.08 33.48
CA GLY A 240 -8.97 -27.54 34.79
C GLY A 240 -7.55 -28.10 34.85
N ALA A 241 -7.33 -29.11 35.70
CA ALA A 241 -6.01 -29.74 35.89
C ALA A 241 -5.52 -30.54 34.67
N SER A 242 -6.37 -30.74 33.66
CA SER A 242 -6.02 -31.36 32.37
C SER A 242 -5.67 -30.35 31.27
N ALA A 243 -5.63 -29.06 31.58
CA ALA A 243 -5.22 -28.04 30.62
C ALA A 243 -3.76 -28.29 30.22
N ALA A 244 -3.56 -28.59 28.94
CA ALA A 244 -2.25 -28.65 28.31
C ALA A 244 -1.78 -27.21 28.04
N LYS A 245 -0.48 -26.97 27.89
CA LYS A 245 0.07 -25.61 27.80
C LYS A 245 0.63 -25.37 26.42
N ALA A 246 -0.07 -24.53 25.64
CA ALA A 246 0.40 -24.11 24.32
C ALA A 246 1.65 -23.24 24.47
N THR A 247 2.74 -23.62 23.81
CA THR A 247 4.01 -22.88 23.83
C THR A 247 3.84 -21.52 23.16
N SER A 248 4.25 -20.46 23.88
CA SER A 248 4.30 -19.11 23.36
C SER A 248 5.37 -18.98 22.28
N HIS A 249 5.14 -18.10 21.32
CA HIS A 249 6.06 -17.87 20.20
C HIS A 249 5.86 -16.47 19.64
N SER A 250 6.77 -16.01 18.78
CA SER A 250 6.64 -14.70 18.12
C SER A 250 6.41 -14.84 16.62
N HIS A 251 5.72 -13.90 15.99
CA HIS A 251 5.62 -13.74 14.54
C HIS A 251 6.30 -12.43 14.15
N ASN A 252 7.50 -12.49 13.57
CA ASN A 252 8.24 -11.31 13.12
C ASN A 252 8.08 -11.17 11.61
N ALA A 253 7.10 -10.37 11.18
CA ALA A 253 6.83 -10.14 9.77
C ALA A 253 7.68 -8.98 9.25
N PHE A 254 8.37 -9.23 8.14
CA PHE A 254 9.13 -8.23 7.41
C PHE A 254 8.44 -7.91 6.09
N TRP A 255 8.44 -6.63 5.71
CA TRP A 255 8.10 -6.18 4.35
C TRP A 255 9.28 -5.49 3.71
N ARG A 256 9.42 -5.65 2.39
CA ARG A 256 10.42 -4.96 1.57
C ARG A 256 9.71 -4.03 0.59
N LEU A 257 9.98 -2.74 0.69
CA LEU A 257 9.42 -1.69 -0.17
C LEU A 257 10.51 -1.02 -1.00
N ASP A 258 10.39 -1.15 -2.32
CA ASP A 258 11.23 -0.46 -3.29
C ASP A 258 10.48 0.75 -3.85
N PHE A 259 10.85 1.95 -3.42
CA PHE A 259 10.19 3.18 -3.83
C PHE A 259 10.66 3.65 -5.20
N ALA A 260 9.70 4.11 -6.01
CA ALA A 260 9.96 4.78 -7.28
C ALA A 260 9.07 6.01 -7.44
N LEU A 261 9.07 6.91 -6.43
CA LEU A 261 8.22 8.09 -6.42
C LEU A 261 8.43 8.92 -7.70
N ASP A 262 7.33 9.23 -8.38
CA ASP A 262 7.33 9.98 -9.64
C ASP A 262 8.24 9.36 -10.74
N GLY A 263 8.45 8.04 -10.68
CA GLY A 263 9.22 7.28 -11.66
C GLY A 263 10.73 7.28 -11.44
N SER A 264 11.21 7.82 -10.31
CA SER A 264 12.63 7.85 -9.97
C SER A 264 12.94 6.92 -8.80
N THR A 265 13.99 6.11 -8.94
CA THR A 265 14.54 5.30 -7.84
C THR A 265 15.44 6.10 -6.89
N LYS A 266 15.85 7.31 -7.29
CA LYS A 266 16.79 8.15 -6.54
C LYS A 266 16.17 8.91 -5.36
N ASN A 267 15.19 8.29 -4.71
CA ASN A 267 14.46 8.89 -3.59
C ASN A 267 15.39 9.21 -2.42
N ARG A 268 14.99 10.16 -1.59
CA ARG A 268 15.73 10.57 -0.38
C ARG A 268 14.97 10.14 0.86
N VAL A 269 15.69 9.72 1.89
CA VAL A 269 15.10 9.41 3.19
C VAL A 269 15.33 10.55 4.17
N GLU A 270 14.30 10.89 4.92
CA GLU A 270 14.36 11.90 5.96
C GLU A 270 13.80 11.36 7.26
N GLN A 271 14.55 11.58 8.33
CA GLN A 271 14.13 11.29 9.69
C GLN A 271 13.66 12.58 10.35
N TYR A 272 12.57 12.48 11.09
CA TYR A 272 12.04 13.53 11.93
C TYR A 272 12.14 13.09 13.38
N ASP A 273 12.66 13.97 14.22
CA ASP A 273 12.74 13.79 15.67
C ASP A 273 12.18 15.05 16.34
N SER A 274 11.11 14.92 17.12
CA SER A 274 10.65 16.02 17.98
C SER A 274 11.03 15.82 19.44
N THR A 275 11.43 16.91 20.09
CA THR A 275 11.71 16.94 21.52
C THR A 275 10.76 17.92 22.19
N VAL A 276 10.09 17.44 23.23
CA VAL A 276 9.22 18.25 24.08
C VAL A 276 10.04 18.79 25.25
N THR A 277 9.97 20.09 25.48
CA THR A 277 10.61 20.78 26.60
C THR A 277 9.56 21.40 27.49
N ALA A 278 9.74 21.26 28.81
CA ALA A 278 8.85 21.86 29.81
C ALA A 278 8.71 23.38 29.61
N PRO A 279 7.61 24.00 30.07
CA PRO A 279 7.41 25.44 29.93
C PRO A 279 8.57 26.23 30.57
N GLY A 280 9.22 27.10 29.80
CA GLY A 280 10.19 28.06 30.33
C GLY A 280 9.52 29.23 31.07
N ARG A 281 10.32 30.08 31.74
CA ARG A 281 9.79 31.28 32.41
C ARG A 281 9.03 32.16 31.40
N GLY A 282 7.77 32.47 31.69
CA GLY A 282 6.89 33.26 30.82
C GLY A 282 6.16 32.48 29.74
N GLN A 283 6.38 31.17 29.60
CA GLN A 283 5.61 30.29 28.73
C GLN A 283 4.45 29.66 29.48
N ARG A 284 3.27 29.63 28.87
CA ARG A 284 2.06 29.02 29.47
C ARG A 284 1.98 27.50 29.26
N ALA A 285 2.77 26.94 28.34
CA ALA A 285 2.69 25.54 27.93
C ALA A 285 4.08 25.00 27.52
N PRO A 286 4.27 23.67 27.48
CA PRO A 286 5.47 23.05 26.93
C PRO A 286 5.69 23.47 25.48
N THR A 287 6.95 23.43 25.05
CA THR A 287 7.32 23.69 23.65
C THR A 287 7.81 22.40 23.00
N THR A 288 7.60 22.26 21.69
CA THR A 288 8.07 21.12 20.91
C THR A 288 8.90 21.62 19.75
N LYS A 289 10.10 21.09 19.58
CA LYS A 289 10.98 21.41 18.45
C LYS A 289 11.25 20.14 17.65
N THR A 290 11.09 20.23 16.34
CA THR A 290 11.34 19.13 15.41
C THR A 290 12.63 19.35 14.64
N THR A 291 13.50 18.35 14.64
CA THR A 291 14.70 18.28 13.80
C THR A 291 14.42 17.36 12.62
N ARG A 292 14.81 17.80 11.43
CA ARG A 292 14.73 17.01 10.19
C ARG A 292 16.15 16.66 9.75
N THR A 293 16.45 15.37 9.71
CA THR A 293 17.77 14.83 9.36
C THR A 293 17.69 14.11 8.02
N LYS A 294 18.59 14.44 7.08
CA LYS A 294 18.74 13.66 5.85
C LYS A 294 19.47 12.36 6.15
N VAL A 295 18.88 11.24 5.80
CA VAL A 295 19.50 9.92 5.94
C VAL A 295 20.21 9.59 4.62
N THR A 296 21.53 9.76 4.61
CA THR A 296 22.37 9.61 3.39
C THR A 296 23.12 8.29 3.32
N LYS A 297 23.13 7.54 4.41
CA LYS A 297 23.68 6.19 4.51
C LYS A 297 22.64 5.25 5.07
N GLU A 298 22.85 3.97 4.86
CA GLU A 298 22.00 2.90 5.40
C GLU A 298 21.77 3.07 6.89
N LEU A 299 20.58 2.69 7.33
CA LEU A 299 20.08 2.95 8.66
C LEU A 299 19.36 1.73 9.21
N ALA A 300 19.60 1.38 10.47
CA ALA A 300 18.70 0.59 11.28
C ALA A 300 18.12 1.51 12.37
N GLY A 301 16.81 1.53 12.52
CA GLY A 301 16.11 2.52 13.33
C GLY A 301 14.88 1.97 14.02
N ASP A 302 14.58 2.55 15.18
CA ASP A 302 13.42 2.19 16.01
C ASP A 302 12.42 3.33 16.03
N SER A 303 11.14 2.99 15.85
CA SER A 303 10.05 3.91 16.11
C SER A 303 10.08 4.31 17.58
N LYS A 304 9.89 5.60 17.85
CA LYS A 304 9.86 6.17 19.20
C LYS A 304 8.82 7.28 19.25
N ALA A 305 8.44 7.69 20.45
CA ALA A 305 7.64 8.90 20.63
C ALA A 305 8.28 10.06 19.83
N TYR A 306 7.51 10.64 18.90
CA TYR A 306 7.94 11.73 18.02
C TYR A 306 9.10 11.44 17.07
N ARG A 307 9.40 10.16 16.77
CA ARG A 307 10.32 9.79 15.69
C ARG A 307 9.58 9.11 14.54
N TRP A 308 9.82 9.57 13.32
CA TRP A 308 9.28 8.94 12.11
C TRP A 308 10.16 9.24 10.90
N TRP A 309 9.90 8.55 9.79
CA TRP A 309 10.63 8.70 8.54
C TRP A 309 9.70 8.94 7.37
N ARG A 310 10.22 9.55 6.31
CA ARG A 310 9.56 9.58 5.02
C ARG A 310 10.52 9.30 3.88
N MET A 311 9.95 8.74 2.82
CA MET A 311 10.55 8.66 1.50
C MET A 311 10.15 9.89 0.68
N VAL A 312 11.12 10.63 0.17
CA VAL A 312 10.91 11.90 -0.55
C VAL A 312 11.34 11.76 -1.99
N SER A 313 10.46 12.15 -2.91
CA SER A 313 10.72 12.19 -4.33
C SER A 313 11.91 13.09 -4.64
N ALA A 314 12.77 12.62 -5.55
CA ALA A 314 13.89 13.42 -6.05
C ALA A 314 13.46 14.46 -7.08
N THR A 315 12.35 14.20 -7.77
CA THR A 315 11.99 14.88 -9.03
C THR A 315 10.58 15.46 -9.00
N GLY A 316 9.65 14.83 -8.30
CA GLY A 316 8.25 15.26 -8.28
C GLY A 316 7.89 16.22 -7.16
N LYS A 317 6.98 17.13 -7.49
CA LYS A 317 6.40 18.12 -6.58
C LYS A 317 4.89 18.14 -6.73
N ASN A 318 4.17 18.49 -5.67
CA ASN A 318 2.75 18.82 -5.75
C ASN A 318 2.54 20.21 -6.38
N LYS A 319 1.28 20.61 -6.52
CA LYS A 319 0.87 21.90 -7.13
C LYS A 319 1.33 23.12 -6.33
N ASP A 320 1.69 22.96 -5.06
CA ASP A 320 2.25 24.03 -4.21
C ASP A 320 3.78 24.06 -4.23
N GLY A 321 4.43 23.18 -5.00
CA GLY A 321 5.88 23.13 -5.13
C GLY A 321 6.61 22.36 -4.03
N HIS A 322 5.88 21.70 -3.12
CA HIS A 322 6.47 20.82 -2.11
C HIS A 322 6.86 19.48 -2.74
N ALA A 323 7.99 18.91 -2.34
CA ALA A 323 8.44 17.61 -2.83
C ALA A 323 7.46 16.52 -2.38
N ARG A 324 6.97 15.71 -3.32
CA ARG A 324 6.07 14.60 -3.00
C ARG A 324 6.79 13.59 -2.11
N SER A 325 6.10 13.06 -1.11
CA SER A 325 6.68 12.09 -0.19
C SER A 325 5.64 11.12 0.35
N TYR A 326 6.12 10.02 0.91
CA TYR A 326 5.32 9.08 1.69
C TYR A 326 5.95 8.95 3.07
N GLU A 327 5.15 9.22 4.10
CA GLU A 327 5.50 8.99 5.50
C GLU A 327 5.37 7.51 5.82
N ILE A 328 6.35 6.95 6.53
CA ILE A 328 6.26 5.62 7.12
C ILE A 328 5.51 5.76 8.43
N VAL A 329 4.39 5.05 8.56
CA VAL A 329 3.52 5.02 9.74
C VAL A 329 3.63 3.62 10.36
N PRO A 330 4.49 3.44 11.37
CA PRO A 330 4.66 2.14 12.02
C PRO A 330 3.37 1.68 12.68
N GLY A 331 3.07 0.38 12.60
CA GLY A 331 2.00 -0.22 13.39
C GLY A 331 2.45 -0.58 14.81
N VAL A 332 1.53 -1.17 15.56
CA VAL A 332 1.84 -1.75 16.88
C VAL A 332 2.75 -2.95 16.67
N THR A 333 3.82 -3.03 17.46
CA THR A 333 4.83 -4.09 17.36
C THR A 333 5.23 -4.55 18.75
N THR A 334 5.26 -5.87 18.96
CA THR A 334 5.92 -6.52 20.09
C THR A 334 7.25 -7.05 19.59
N LYS A 335 8.30 -6.25 19.74
CA LYS A 335 9.64 -6.54 19.21
C LYS A 335 10.25 -7.78 19.87
N TYR A 336 10.71 -8.73 19.06
CA TYR A 336 11.51 -9.87 19.51
C TYR A 336 13.01 -9.58 19.32
N PRO A 337 13.80 -9.34 20.37
CA PRO A 337 15.22 -8.98 20.23
C PRO A 337 16.18 -10.19 20.14
N GLY A 338 15.68 -11.42 19.98
CA GLY A 338 16.48 -12.65 20.03
C GLY A 338 17.45 -12.86 18.87
N ARG A 339 17.20 -12.24 17.72
CA ARG A 339 18.10 -12.25 16.55
C ARG A 339 18.52 -10.83 16.17
N SER A 340 19.71 -10.65 15.60
CA SER A 340 20.21 -9.30 15.30
C SER A 340 19.37 -8.56 14.26
N TYR A 341 18.77 -9.28 13.31
CA TYR A 341 17.88 -8.71 12.28
C TYR A 341 16.47 -8.38 12.78
N THR A 342 16.08 -8.82 13.98
CA THR A 342 14.77 -8.50 14.58
C THR A 342 14.84 -7.37 15.61
N LYS A 343 16.03 -6.80 15.86
CA LYS A 343 16.26 -5.77 16.90
C LYS A 343 15.71 -4.38 16.56
N HIS A 344 15.44 -4.10 15.29
CA HIS A 344 14.94 -2.79 14.88
C HIS A 344 13.60 -2.89 14.15
N ASP A 345 12.81 -1.80 14.23
CA ASP A 345 11.50 -1.70 13.58
C ASP A 345 11.63 -1.40 12.08
N LEU A 346 12.69 -0.70 11.69
CA LEU A 346 12.93 -0.21 10.34
C LEU A 346 14.40 -0.38 9.95
N TYR A 347 14.63 -0.84 8.72
CA TYR A 347 15.93 -0.78 8.07
C TYR A 347 15.80 -0.04 6.73
N VAL A 348 16.81 0.75 6.38
CA VAL A 348 16.97 1.35 5.05
C VAL A 348 18.28 0.86 4.48
N THR A 349 18.21 0.07 3.42
CA THR A 349 19.40 -0.43 2.71
C THR A 349 19.53 0.25 1.36
N GLN A 350 20.75 0.27 0.81
CA GLN A 350 20.94 0.58 -0.59
C GLN A 350 20.38 -0.58 -1.43
N TYR A 351 19.68 -0.27 -2.53
CA TYR A 351 19.14 -1.31 -3.41
C TYR A 351 20.25 -2.24 -3.89
N ASN A 352 20.03 -3.53 -3.67
CA ASN A 352 20.79 -4.63 -4.22
C ASN A 352 19.81 -5.70 -4.69
N LYS A 353 19.98 -6.18 -5.92
CA LYS A 353 19.09 -7.19 -6.53
C LYS A 353 19.09 -8.53 -5.80
N CYS A 354 20.16 -8.84 -5.05
CA CYS A 354 20.29 -10.10 -4.34
C CYS A 354 19.72 -10.07 -2.91
N GLU A 355 19.43 -8.87 -2.38
CA GLU A 355 18.90 -8.65 -1.03
C GLU A 355 17.37 -8.65 -1.07
N LEU A 356 16.78 -9.83 -0.90
CA LEU A 356 15.36 -10.08 -1.14
C LEU A 356 14.60 -10.49 0.13
N PHE A 357 15.25 -11.18 1.07
CA PHE A 357 14.63 -11.67 2.30
C PHE A 357 15.37 -11.20 3.55
N ALA A 358 14.64 -10.76 4.58
CA ALA A 358 15.23 -10.09 5.74
C ALA A 358 16.12 -10.99 6.62
N SER A 359 15.95 -12.31 6.53
CA SER A 359 16.79 -13.36 7.10
C SER A 359 16.81 -14.56 6.17
N ASN A 360 17.79 -15.45 6.39
CA ASN A 360 17.98 -16.68 5.61
C ASN A 360 17.86 -16.46 4.09
N ASN A 361 18.43 -15.34 3.62
CA ASN A 361 18.33 -14.95 2.22
C ASN A 361 19.03 -16.00 1.34
N PRO A 362 18.30 -16.69 0.45
CA PRO A 362 18.83 -17.84 -0.30
C PRO A 362 19.73 -17.43 -1.47
N GLY A 363 19.81 -16.14 -1.79
CA GLY A 363 20.56 -15.64 -2.94
C GLY A 363 22.06 -15.99 -2.87
N ASN A 364 22.64 -16.39 -4.01
CA ASN A 364 24.08 -16.45 -4.19
C ASN A 364 24.63 -15.03 -4.36
N CYS A 365 24.59 -14.24 -3.29
CA CYS A 365 24.97 -12.83 -3.25
C CYS A 365 26.50 -12.60 -3.38
N GLY A 366 27.26 -13.64 -3.73
CA GLY A 366 28.72 -13.65 -3.66
C GLY A 366 29.24 -14.03 -2.27
N ALA A 367 30.51 -14.44 -2.20
CA ALA A 367 31.16 -14.80 -0.95
C ALA A 367 31.25 -13.58 -0.02
N GLY A 368 30.93 -13.76 1.27
CA GLY A 368 30.98 -12.69 2.28
C GLY A 368 29.75 -11.77 2.30
N ALA A 369 28.80 -11.93 1.38
CA ALA A 369 27.53 -11.24 1.47
C ALA A 369 26.73 -11.73 2.68
N GLY A 370 26.23 -10.78 3.48
CA GLY A 370 25.34 -11.09 4.60
C GLY A 370 24.07 -11.80 4.14
N LYS A 371 23.46 -12.59 5.03
CA LYS A 371 22.21 -13.33 4.77
C LYS A 371 20.97 -12.71 5.42
N SER A 372 21.11 -11.52 6.01
CA SER A 372 20.06 -10.84 6.74
C SER A 372 20.22 -9.32 6.68
N VAL A 373 19.11 -8.61 6.88
CA VAL A 373 19.01 -7.16 6.69
C VAL A 373 19.96 -6.35 7.57
N ASP A 374 20.26 -6.82 8.79
CA ASP A 374 21.22 -6.18 9.68
C ASP A 374 22.67 -6.24 9.16
N LYS A 375 23.01 -7.24 8.34
CA LYS A 375 24.34 -7.35 7.73
C LYS A 375 24.48 -6.47 6.49
N TRP A 376 23.36 -6.09 5.89
CA TRP A 376 23.33 -5.21 4.73
C TRP A 376 23.41 -3.75 5.11
N VAL A 377 22.89 -3.37 6.28
CA VAL A 377 23.15 -2.05 6.88
C VAL A 377 24.63 -1.97 7.34
N ASN A 378 25.52 -1.72 6.38
CA ASN A 378 26.97 -1.68 6.58
C ASN A 378 27.57 -0.30 6.24
N GLY A 379 26.70 0.69 6.04
CA GLY A 379 27.08 2.10 5.93
C GLY A 379 27.27 2.58 4.49
N GLN A 380 26.73 1.85 3.51
CA GLN A 380 26.70 2.31 2.12
C GLN A 380 25.92 3.61 1.98
N ALA A 381 26.26 4.39 0.95
CA ALA A 381 25.52 5.58 0.59
C ALA A 381 24.19 5.22 -0.07
N LEU A 382 23.11 5.89 0.34
CA LEU A 382 21.77 5.69 -0.22
C LEU A 382 21.59 6.54 -1.48
N THR A 383 21.63 5.87 -2.63
CA THR A 383 21.30 6.44 -3.95
C THR A 383 20.03 5.85 -4.55
N HIS A 384 19.63 4.66 -4.09
CA HIS A 384 18.35 4.01 -4.37
C HIS A 384 17.93 3.28 -3.09
N PRO A 385 17.29 3.97 -2.13
CA PRO A 385 16.96 3.39 -0.84
C PRO A 385 15.81 2.38 -0.94
N VAL A 386 15.96 1.26 -0.25
CA VAL A 386 14.93 0.23 -0.01
C VAL A 386 14.56 0.26 1.47
N VAL A 387 13.26 0.26 1.76
CA VAL A 387 12.76 0.21 3.14
C VAL A 387 12.39 -1.22 3.50
N TRP A 388 12.84 -1.66 4.66
CA TRP A 388 12.42 -2.88 5.31
C TRP A 388 11.71 -2.53 6.60
N MET A 389 10.48 -3.01 6.78
CA MET A 389 9.74 -2.83 8.02
C MET A 389 9.61 -4.16 8.72
N ASN A 390 9.87 -4.18 10.02
CA ASN A 390 9.70 -5.30 10.92
C ASN A 390 8.56 -4.99 11.89
N VAL A 391 7.54 -5.81 11.90
CA VAL A 391 6.44 -5.74 12.88
C VAL A 391 6.36 -7.10 13.55
N GLY A 392 6.55 -7.11 14.86
CA GLY A 392 6.49 -8.31 15.69
C GLY A 392 5.15 -8.47 16.38
N PHE A 393 4.75 -9.71 16.62
CA PHE A 393 3.62 -10.10 17.44
C PHE A 393 4.07 -11.24 18.36
N HIS A 394 3.96 -11.07 19.67
CA HIS A 394 4.23 -12.15 20.63
C HIS A 394 2.90 -12.81 20.97
N HIS A 395 2.77 -14.08 20.59
CA HIS A 395 1.56 -14.85 20.78
C HIS A 395 1.68 -15.71 22.03
N ILE A 396 1.08 -15.20 23.12
CA ILE A 396 0.74 -16.02 24.28
C ILE A 396 -0.69 -16.49 24.02
N ALA A 397 -0.85 -17.75 23.64
CA ALA A 397 -2.13 -18.31 23.25
C ALA A 397 -3.18 -18.16 24.36
N ARG A 398 -4.44 -18.05 23.98
CA ARG A 398 -5.60 -18.04 24.90
C ARG A 398 -6.60 -19.11 24.50
N ASP A 399 -7.56 -19.44 25.35
CA ASP A 399 -8.58 -20.44 25.04
C ASP A 399 -9.36 -20.09 23.77
N GLU A 400 -9.57 -18.81 23.48
CA GLU A 400 -10.23 -18.34 22.26
C GLU A 400 -9.41 -18.56 20.98
N ASP A 401 -8.11 -18.84 21.10
CA ASP A 401 -7.22 -19.11 19.96
C ASP A 401 -7.20 -20.59 19.56
N GLN A 402 -7.95 -21.45 20.24
CA GLN A 402 -8.21 -22.83 19.79
C GLN A 402 -8.88 -22.84 18.42
N GLN A 403 -8.80 -23.97 17.71
CA GLN A 403 -9.29 -24.08 16.34
C GLN A 403 -10.81 -23.82 16.23
N PRO A 404 -11.26 -22.92 15.32
CA PRO A 404 -10.45 -22.03 14.48
C PRO A 404 -9.95 -20.78 15.23
N MET A 405 -8.66 -20.48 15.10
CA MET A 405 -8.04 -19.32 15.74
C MET A 405 -8.52 -18.01 15.09
N PRO A 406 -8.96 -17.00 15.86
CA PRO A 406 -9.27 -15.67 15.34
C PRO A 406 -8.06 -15.04 14.63
N VAL A 407 -8.31 -14.23 13.61
CA VAL A 407 -7.23 -13.56 12.87
C VAL A 407 -6.56 -12.48 13.73
N HIS A 408 -5.26 -12.62 13.93
CA HIS A 408 -4.41 -11.59 14.53
C HIS A 408 -3.71 -10.80 13.42
N TRP A 409 -3.98 -9.50 13.32
CA TRP A 409 -3.40 -8.64 12.28
C TRP A 409 -2.18 -7.89 12.80
N GLN A 410 -1.07 -7.99 12.07
CA GLN A 410 0.11 -7.14 12.25
C GLN A 410 0.47 -6.47 10.92
N GLY A 411 0.96 -5.24 10.99
CA GLY A 411 1.19 -4.45 9.79
C GLY A 411 1.63 -3.02 10.06
N PHE A 412 1.73 -2.23 9.00
CA PHE A 412 2.06 -0.81 9.04
C PHE A 412 1.47 -0.11 7.81
N SER A 413 1.58 1.22 7.76
CA SER A 413 1.12 1.99 6.60
C SER A 413 2.19 2.91 6.06
N ILE A 414 2.04 3.30 4.80
CA ILE A 414 2.68 4.50 4.25
C ILE A 414 1.61 5.51 3.84
N ALA A 415 1.74 6.73 4.32
CA ALA A 415 0.75 7.79 4.14
C ALA A 415 1.29 8.88 3.20
N PRO A 416 0.49 9.39 2.26
CA PRO A 416 0.85 10.52 1.42
C PRO A 416 1.23 11.73 2.27
N ARG A 417 2.39 12.32 1.99
CA ARG A 417 2.82 13.59 2.56
C ARG A 417 3.27 14.50 1.44
N ASP A 418 2.54 15.58 1.22
CA ASP A 418 2.76 16.50 0.11
C ASP A 418 2.64 15.82 -1.29
N VAL A 419 1.93 14.70 -1.43
CA VAL A 419 1.67 14.07 -2.74
C VAL A 419 0.75 14.97 -3.59
N THR A 420 -0.32 15.44 -2.97
CA THR A 420 -1.21 16.49 -3.48
C THR A 420 -1.03 17.77 -2.66
N ALA A 421 -1.49 18.91 -3.20
CA ALA A 421 -1.44 20.20 -2.50
C ALA A 421 -2.43 20.26 -1.32
N MET A 422 -3.58 19.63 -1.51
CA MET A 422 -4.64 19.51 -0.51
C MET A 422 -5.13 18.07 -0.49
N ASN A 423 -5.87 17.66 0.55
CA ASN A 423 -6.54 16.37 0.59
C ASN A 423 -7.27 16.12 -0.76
N PRO A 424 -6.95 15.03 -1.49
CA PRO A 424 -7.49 14.78 -2.83
C PRO A 424 -9.01 14.55 -2.85
N LEU A 425 -9.60 14.29 -1.69
CA LEU A 425 -11.03 14.09 -1.49
C LEU A 425 -11.77 15.39 -1.13
N THR A 426 -11.07 16.51 -1.00
CA THR A 426 -11.68 17.80 -0.69
C THR A 426 -12.76 18.15 -1.72
N PRO A 427 -13.98 18.55 -1.29
CA PRO A 427 -15.02 18.98 -2.20
C PRO A 427 -14.64 20.29 -2.89
N ALA A 428 -15.10 20.50 -4.12
CA ALA A 428 -14.74 21.67 -4.93
C ALA A 428 -15.01 23.01 -4.22
N GLU A 429 -16.07 23.07 -3.41
CA GLU A 429 -16.47 24.25 -2.63
C GLU A 429 -15.43 24.66 -1.56
N LEU A 430 -14.54 23.74 -1.16
CA LEU A 430 -13.45 23.99 -0.21
C LEU A 430 -12.08 24.09 -0.88
N ALA A 431 -12.00 24.02 -2.22
CA ALA A 431 -10.71 24.07 -2.93
C ALA A 431 -9.91 25.36 -2.65
N TRP A 432 -10.61 26.47 -2.38
CA TRP A 432 -10.00 27.76 -2.03
C TRP A 432 -9.28 27.76 -0.68
N GLN A 433 -9.52 26.76 0.18
CA GLN A 433 -8.84 26.63 1.48
C GLN A 433 -7.37 26.24 1.33
N ASN A 434 -6.94 25.77 0.15
CA ASN A 434 -5.55 25.38 -0.06
C ASN A 434 -4.59 26.55 0.23
N GLY A 435 -3.71 26.38 1.20
CA GLY A 435 -2.76 27.41 1.64
C GLY A 435 -3.39 28.65 2.28
N HIS A 436 -4.71 28.66 2.56
CA HIS A 436 -5.38 29.81 3.16
C HIS A 436 -5.12 29.84 4.69
N TRP A 437 -4.29 30.78 5.13
CA TRP A 437 -3.88 30.91 6.54
C TRP A 437 -4.46 32.13 7.25
N ARG A 438 -5.14 33.02 6.53
CA ARG A 438 -5.73 34.24 7.11
C ARG A 438 -7.08 33.93 7.77
N PRO A 439 -7.51 34.72 8.78
CA PRO A 439 -8.82 34.57 9.39
C PRO A 439 -9.94 34.68 8.35
N ARG A 440 -11.02 33.91 8.57
CA ARG A 440 -12.29 34.10 7.83
C ARG A 440 -12.86 35.46 8.27
N GLY A 441 -13.08 36.35 7.31
CA GLY A 441 -13.69 37.66 7.54
C GLY A 441 -15.19 37.58 7.73
#